data_AF-B0EA33-F1
#
_entry.id   AF-B0EA33-F1
#
_cell.length_a   1.000
_cell.length_b   1.000
_cell.length_c   1.000
_cell.angle_alpha   90.00
_cell.angle_beta   90.00
_cell.angle_gamma   90.00
#
_symmetry.space_group_name_H-M   'P 1'
#
loop_
_entity.id
_entity.type
_entity.pdbx_description
1 polymer ?
#
loop_
_entity_poly.entity_id
_entity_poly.type
_entity_poly.pdbx_seq_one_letter_code
_entity_poly.pdbx_strand_id
1 'polypeptide(L)'
;MTKVYTREDRERCGLNIPEGFNAIGGSCFEGCSDIDKINIPTYITSLGYKCFYRCKSLTSINIPTSVIKIGYECFSGCELLKSITVPCSVSDIGNECFGECPSLTSINIENIQFISEDRMFVGKEKLVCIKLGNLKRINGKEIRERDVNEFVMPTSITEITDGCFEGCMPLKSINIPSSVSKIGNRCFKECKSLISINIPTSVSEFGCWCFSECPSLTSIDIGNVQFISEDRVFVGKEKLASIPINNLKRINGRPIRERDINEFVIPTSIRKIGDGCFKGCSSLKSINIPSSVSKLGDNCFSECSSLKSINIPSSVKCIGDECFSGCKCEEELKNDKRIGKIYIQKGEESD
;
A
#
# COMPACT_ATOMS: atom_id res chain seq x y z
N MET A 1 17.20 7.63 10.54
CA MET A 1 17.43 6.30 11.19
C MET A 1 16.46 5.97 12.33
N THR A 2 15.59 4.98 12.12
CA THR A 2 14.70 4.40 13.15
C THR A 2 15.50 3.57 14.16
N LYS A 3 15.45 3.94 15.46
CA LYS A 3 16.05 3.11 16.52
C LYS A 3 15.01 2.13 17.06
N VAL A 4 15.34 0.84 17.06
CA VAL A 4 14.39 -0.24 17.37
C VAL A 4 14.75 -0.87 18.72
N TYR A 5 13.76 -1.02 19.61
CA TYR A 5 13.92 -1.66 20.91
C TYR A 5 13.87 -3.18 20.74
N THR A 6 15.00 -3.84 20.92
CA THR A 6 15.16 -5.28 20.62
C THR A 6 15.02 -6.15 21.87
N ARG A 7 15.06 -7.46 21.68
CA ARG A 7 15.13 -8.41 22.81
C ARG A 7 16.38 -8.20 23.66
N GLU A 8 17.52 -7.85 23.05
CA GLU A 8 18.76 -7.56 23.79
C GLU A 8 18.61 -6.31 24.66
N ASP A 9 17.93 -5.28 24.15
CA ASP A 9 17.62 -4.07 24.92
C ASP A 9 16.69 -4.39 26.09
N ARG A 10 15.69 -5.25 25.87
CA ARG A 10 14.79 -5.76 26.93
C ARG A 10 15.56 -6.51 28.01
N GLU A 11 16.55 -7.33 27.66
CA GLU A 11 17.37 -8.05 28.64
C GLU A 11 18.23 -7.09 29.50
N ARG A 12 18.54 -5.89 28.99
CA ARG A 12 19.30 -4.86 29.73
C ARG A 12 18.42 -3.87 30.49
N CYS A 13 17.34 -3.42 29.88
CA CYS A 13 16.49 -2.32 30.36
C CYS A 13 15.13 -2.80 30.92
N GLY A 14 14.83 -4.10 30.78
CA GLY A 14 13.59 -4.69 31.27
C GLY A 14 12.36 -4.32 30.43
N LEU A 15 11.25 -4.02 31.10
CA LEU A 15 10.00 -3.61 30.45
C LEU A 15 9.92 -2.10 30.20
N ASN A 16 10.88 -1.33 30.72
CA ASN A 16 10.94 0.11 30.56
C ASN A 16 11.69 0.43 29.27
N ILE A 17 10.94 0.77 28.24
CA ILE A 17 11.47 1.24 26.96
C ILE A 17 11.97 2.68 27.16
N PRO A 18 13.26 2.99 26.96
CA PRO A 18 13.80 4.35 27.13
C PRO A 18 13.45 5.28 25.97
N GLU A 19 13.61 6.59 26.19
CA GLU A 19 13.54 7.57 25.11
C GLU A 19 14.62 7.34 24.05
N GLY A 20 14.33 7.75 22.82
CA GLY A 20 15.21 7.61 21.66
C GLY A 20 15.00 6.33 20.85
N PHE A 21 14.15 5.40 21.32
CA PHE A 21 13.59 4.34 20.48
C PHE A 21 12.32 4.82 19.79
N ASN A 22 12.05 4.34 18.57
CA ASN A 22 10.88 4.70 17.77
C ASN A 22 10.01 3.50 17.42
N ALA A 23 10.50 2.28 17.64
CA ALA A 23 9.79 1.05 17.32
C ALA A 23 10.13 -0.04 18.34
N ILE A 24 9.23 -1.01 18.51
CA ILE A 24 9.53 -2.26 19.20
C ILE A 24 9.84 -3.33 18.15
N GLY A 25 10.98 -3.98 18.30
CA GLY A 25 11.51 -4.96 17.35
C GLY A 25 10.67 -6.22 17.26
N GLY A 26 10.87 -6.97 16.17
CA GLY A 26 10.22 -8.25 16.00
C GLY A 26 10.64 -9.24 17.10
N SER A 27 9.70 -10.06 17.56
CA SER A 27 9.89 -11.04 18.63
C SER A 27 10.46 -10.48 19.95
N CYS A 28 10.42 -9.15 20.17
CA CYS A 28 11.04 -8.49 21.32
C CYS A 28 10.53 -9.05 22.66
N PHE A 29 9.23 -9.34 22.76
CA PHE A 29 8.56 -9.93 23.92
C PHE A 29 8.04 -11.34 23.66
N GLU A 30 8.53 -12.02 22.62
CA GLU A 30 8.06 -13.37 22.29
C GLU A 30 8.21 -14.34 23.46
N GLY A 31 7.11 -15.06 23.77
CA GLY A 31 7.05 -16.08 24.81
C GLY A 31 7.16 -15.55 26.24
N CYS A 32 7.08 -14.24 26.45
CA CYS A 32 7.17 -13.66 27.80
C CYS A 32 5.98 -14.07 28.66
N SER A 33 6.19 -15.06 29.53
CA SER A 33 5.21 -15.55 30.49
C SER A 33 5.02 -14.64 31.71
N ASP A 34 5.92 -13.67 31.93
CA ASP A 34 5.92 -12.88 33.16
C ASP A 34 5.30 -11.49 32.98
N ILE A 35 4.87 -11.17 31.75
CA ILE A 35 4.31 -9.87 31.39
C ILE A 35 2.79 -9.98 31.41
N ASP A 36 2.17 -9.47 32.47
CA ASP A 36 0.71 -9.32 32.56
C ASP A 36 0.22 -7.99 31.98
N LYS A 37 1.09 -6.97 31.99
CA LYS A 37 0.91 -5.62 31.44
C LYS A 37 2.24 -5.06 30.93
N ILE A 38 2.16 -4.25 29.88
CA ILE A 38 3.29 -3.44 29.40
C ILE A 38 2.78 -2.04 29.00
N ASN A 39 3.57 -1.02 29.33
CA ASN A 39 3.33 0.33 28.87
C ASN A 39 4.14 0.59 27.60
N ILE A 40 3.46 0.84 26.47
CA ILE A 40 4.12 1.25 25.22
C ILE A 40 4.21 2.79 25.25
N PRO A 41 5.41 3.39 25.23
CA PRO A 41 5.56 4.84 25.24
C PRO A 41 5.01 5.52 23.97
N THR A 42 4.61 6.79 24.09
CA THR A 42 3.99 7.59 23.01
C THR A 42 4.95 8.04 21.90
N TYR A 43 6.23 7.73 22.00
CA TYR A 43 7.21 7.93 20.92
C TYR A 43 7.40 6.67 20.06
N ILE A 44 6.79 5.54 20.44
CA ILE A 44 6.77 4.33 19.62
C ILE A 44 5.73 4.47 18.51
N THR A 45 6.17 4.28 17.27
CA THR A 45 5.33 4.40 16.08
C THR A 45 5.02 3.04 15.43
N SER A 46 5.73 1.98 15.81
CA SER A 46 5.48 0.63 15.27
C SER A 46 5.78 -0.50 16.25
N LEU A 47 4.98 -1.56 16.14
CA LEU A 47 5.18 -2.85 16.83
C LEU A 47 5.59 -3.91 15.79
N GLY A 48 6.74 -4.55 16.00
CA GLY A 48 7.31 -5.51 15.05
C GLY A 48 6.54 -6.82 14.91
N TYR A 49 6.97 -7.65 13.95
CA TYR A 49 6.42 -9.00 13.76
C TYR A 49 6.56 -9.83 15.05
N LYS A 50 5.54 -10.58 15.45
CA LYS A 50 5.57 -11.45 16.65
C LYS A 50 6.00 -10.75 17.95
N CYS A 51 5.88 -9.43 18.03
CA CYS A 51 6.45 -8.65 19.12
C CYS A 51 5.99 -9.14 20.51
N PHE A 52 4.72 -9.53 20.66
CA PHE A 52 4.12 -10.11 21.86
C PHE A 52 3.58 -11.54 21.62
N TYR A 53 4.17 -12.28 20.67
CA TYR A 53 3.74 -13.63 20.33
C TYR A 53 3.85 -14.55 21.55
N ARG A 54 2.77 -15.29 21.88
CA ARG A 54 2.70 -16.21 23.02
C ARG A 54 3.04 -15.57 24.37
N CYS A 55 2.75 -14.29 24.56
CA CYS A 55 2.73 -13.66 25.88
C CYS A 55 1.51 -14.14 26.68
N LYS A 56 1.56 -15.39 27.18
CA LYS A 56 0.39 -16.08 27.74
C LYS A 56 -0.22 -15.39 28.97
N SER A 57 0.59 -14.63 29.71
CA SER A 57 0.12 -13.89 30.89
C SER A 57 -0.45 -12.51 30.58
N LEU A 58 -0.28 -11.99 29.36
CA LEU A 58 -0.68 -10.63 29.01
C LEU A 58 -2.21 -10.51 29.06
N THR A 59 -2.72 -9.74 30.01
CA THR A 59 -4.17 -9.58 30.24
C THR A 59 -4.73 -8.33 29.58
N SER A 60 -3.90 -7.29 29.44
CA SER A 60 -4.26 -6.00 28.85
C SER A 60 -3.02 -5.29 28.30
N ILE A 61 -3.20 -4.55 27.21
CA ILE A 61 -2.17 -3.68 26.65
C ILE A 61 -2.81 -2.40 26.11
N ASN A 62 -2.14 -1.27 26.31
CA ASN A 62 -2.54 0.01 25.73
C ASN A 62 -1.66 0.33 24.53
N ILE A 63 -2.27 0.48 23.36
CA ILE A 63 -1.58 0.90 22.13
C ILE A 63 -1.72 2.43 22.03
N PRO A 64 -0.63 3.22 22.14
CA PRO A 64 -0.72 4.66 22.07
C PRO A 64 -1.06 5.14 20.65
N THR A 65 -1.66 6.32 20.54
CA THR A 65 -2.07 6.94 19.26
C THR A 65 -0.89 7.34 18.36
N SER A 66 0.34 7.17 18.84
CA SER A 66 1.55 7.31 18.04
C SER A 66 1.82 6.08 17.17
N VAL A 67 1.26 4.92 17.51
CA VAL A 67 1.45 3.68 16.75
C VAL A 67 0.66 3.74 15.46
N ILE A 68 1.37 3.55 14.36
CA ILE A 68 0.86 3.54 12.99
C ILE A 68 0.78 2.10 12.47
N LYS A 69 1.68 1.22 12.91
CA LYS A 69 1.82 -0.15 12.41
C LYS A 69 1.90 -1.19 13.52
N ILE A 70 1.16 -2.28 13.37
CA ILE A 70 1.21 -3.48 14.21
C ILE A 70 1.59 -4.68 13.31
N GLY A 71 2.67 -5.38 13.65
CA GLY A 71 3.22 -6.44 12.81
C GLY A 71 2.40 -7.73 12.73
N TYR A 72 2.82 -8.60 11.80
CA TYR A 72 2.32 -9.96 11.63
C TYR A 72 2.40 -10.76 12.94
N GLU A 73 1.32 -11.48 13.30
CA GLU A 73 1.22 -12.30 14.53
C GLU A 73 1.60 -11.56 15.84
N CYS A 74 1.53 -10.22 15.87
CA CYS A 74 2.08 -9.41 16.97
C CYS A 74 1.55 -9.84 18.35
N PHE A 75 0.26 -10.13 18.48
CA PHE A 75 -0.37 -10.61 19.72
C PHE A 75 -0.85 -12.06 19.62
N SER A 76 -0.41 -12.84 18.62
CA SER A 76 -0.91 -14.20 18.43
C SER A 76 -0.49 -15.10 19.61
N GLY A 77 -1.41 -15.94 20.09
CA GLY A 77 -1.19 -16.81 21.25
C GLY A 77 -1.21 -16.09 22.62
N CYS A 78 -1.70 -14.85 22.70
CA CYS A 78 -1.95 -14.17 23.98
C CYS A 78 -3.19 -14.76 24.68
N GLU A 79 -3.02 -15.92 25.33
CA GLU A 79 -4.11 -16.73 25.86
C GLU A 79 -5.03 -16.03 26.87
N LEU A 80 -4.52 -15.06 27.64
CA LEU A 80 -5.27 -14.33 28.67
C LEU A 80 -5.70 -12.91 28.28
N LEU A 81 -5.38 -12.44 27.06
CA LEU A 81 -5.72 -11.09 26.62
C LEU A 81 -7.23 -10.99 26.40
N LYS A 82 -7.93 -10.20 27.22
CA LYS A 82 -9.41 -10.15 27.21
C LYS A 82 -9.99 -9.15 26.22
N SER A 83 -9.33 -7.99 26.13
CA SER A 83 -9.73 -6.88 25.28
C SER A 83 -8.51 -6.05 24.91
N ILE A 84 -8.56 -5.42 23.73
CA ILE A 84 -7.55 -4.48 23.29
C ILE A 84 -8.21 -3.32 22.53
N THR A 85 -7.66 -2.11 22.71
CA THR A 85 -8.05 -0.92 21.95
C THR A 85 -6.99 -0.66 20.90
N VAL A 86 -7.41 -0.60 19.63
CA VAL A 86 -6.58 -0.21 18.50
C VAL A 86 -6.93 1.24 18.14
N PRO A 87 -6.02 2.21 18.34
CA PRO A 87 -6.31 3.61 18.05
C PRO A 87 -6.47 3.86 16.55
N CYS A 88 -7.20 4.92 16.18
CA CYS A 88 -7.42 5.29 14.76
C CYS A 88 -6.14 5.67 13.99
N SER A 89 -5.02 5.87 14.68
CA SER A 89 -3.70 6.06 14.08
C SER A 89 -3.15 4.82 13.40
N VAL A 90 -3.59 3.63 13.81
CA VAL A 90 -3.09 2.36 13.25
C VAL A 90 -3.66 2.16 11.86
N SER A 91 -2.78 2.24 10.86
CA SER A 91 -3.11 2.09 9.44
C SER A 91 -2.58 0.80 8.83
N ASP A 92 -1.91 -0.05 9.60
CA ASP A 92 -1.38 -1.34 9.16
C ASP A 92 -1.42 -2.32 10.34
N ILE A 93 -2.18 -3.41 10.19
CA ILE A 93 -2.23 -4.51 11.15
C ILE A 93 -1.92 -5.79 10.38
N GLY A 94 -0.83 -6.44 10.77
CA GLY A 94 -0.37 -7.65 10.11
C GLY A 94 -1.36 -8.81 10.25
N ASN A 95 -1.29 -9.73 9.30
CA ASN A 95 -2.11 -10.94 9.33
C ASN A 95 -1.94 -11.71 10.65
N GLU A 96 -3.02 -12.34 11.09
CA GLU A 96 -3.07 -13.15 12.31
C GLU A 96 -2.56 -12.41 13.57
N CYS A 97 -2.57 -11.07 13.57
CA CYS A 97 -2.10 -10.26 14.69
C CYS A 97 -2.74 -10.68 16.02
N PHE A 98 -3.98 -11.17 16.00
CA PHE A 98 -4.70 -11.68 17.18
C PHE A 98 -5.09 -13.16 17.06
N GLY A 99 -4.33 -13.95 16.28
CA GLY A 99 -4.52 -15.40 16.15
C GLY A 99 -4.36 -16.12 17.49
N GLU A 100 -5.01 -17.27 17.66
CA GLU A 100 -4.86 -18.11 18.87
C GLU A 100 -5.04 -17.36 20.22
N CYS A 101 -5.90 -16.33 20.27
CA CYS A 101 -6.24 -15.57 21.49
C CYS A 101 -7.62 -16.00 22.05
N PRO A 102 -7.75 -17.15 22.74
CA PRO A 102 -9.05 -17.70 23.16
C PRO A 102 -9.84 -16.80 24.13
N SER A 103 -9.16 -15.97 24.92
CA SER A 103 -9.82 -15.03 25.85
C SER A 103 -10.22 -13.70 25.23
N LEU A 104 -9.78 -13.41 23.99
CA LEU A 104 -10.03 -12.13 23.34
C LEU A 104 -11.46 -12.08 22.81
N THR A 105 -12.34 -11.48 23.61
CA THR A 105 -13.79 -11.45 23.32
C THR A 105 -14.24 -10.14 22.68
N SER A 106 -13.40 -9.10 22.71
CA SER A 106 -13.69 -7.81 22.09
C SER A 106 -12.42 -7.06 21.68
N ILE A 107 -12.47 -6.43 20.52
CA ILE A 107 -11.50 -5.40 20.11
C ILE A 107 -12.27 -4.11 19.91
N ASN A 108 -11.74 -3.00 20.43
CA ASN A 108 -12.26 -1.66 20.15
C ASN A 108 -11.40 -0.99 19.07
N ILE A 109 -11.99 -0.73 17.90
CA ILE A 109 -11.35 -0.04 16.77
C ILE A 109 -12.21 1.14 16.37
N GLU A 110 -11.65 2.34 16.40
CA GLU A 110 -12.35 3.55 15.98
C GLU A 110 -12.51 3.62 14.45
N ASN A 111 -13.62 4.19 13.97
CA ASN A 111 -13.94 4.34 12.53
C ASN A 111 -14.00 3.05 11.71
N ILE A 112 -14.35 1.92 12.36
CA ILE A 112 -14.50 0.64 11.68
C ILE A 112 -15.85 0.50 10.98
N GLN A 113 -15.81 0.05 9.73
CA GLN A 113 -16.96 -0.38 8.95
C GLN A 113 -16.88 -1.89 8.72
N PHE A 114 -17.95 -2.58 9.11
CA PHE A 114 -18.05 -4.03 9.10
C PHE A 114 -18.50 -4.55 7.74
N ILE A 115 -17.74 -5.49 7.17
CA ILE A 115 -18.22 -6.29 6.02
C ILE A 115 -18.22 -7.78 6.38
N SER A 116 -17.11 -8.35 6.84
CA SER A 116 -17.04 -9.77 7.24
C SER A 116 -15.91 -10.01 8.24
N GLU A 117 -15.83 -11.21 8.81
CA GLU A 117 -14.75 -11.63 9.73
C GLU A 117 -13.34 -11.48 9.10
N ASP A 118 -13.25 -11.65 7.79
CA ASP A 118 -12.00 -11.53 7.04
C ASP A 118 -11.78 -10.17 6.38
N ARG A 119 -12.75 -9.25 6.46
CA ARG A 119 -12.66 -7.94 5.79
C ARG A 119 -13.35 -6.86 6.61
N MET A 120 -12.52 -6.04 7.24
CA MET A 120 -12.95 -4.90 8.03
C MET A 120 -12.27 -3.65 7.54
N PHE A 121 -13.04 -2.63 7.23
CA PHE A 121 -12.48 -1.39 6.69
C PHE A 121 -12.36 -0.38 7.80
N VAL A 122 -11.16 0.16 7.97
CA VAL A 122 -10.89 1.23 8.93
C VAL A 122 -10.30 2.39 8.16
N GLY A 123 -10.78 3.59 8.45
CA GLY A 123 -10.18 4.77 7.85
C GLY A 123 -10.86 6.06 8.20
N LYS A 124 -10.04 7.01 8.65
CA LYS A 124 -10.39 8.44 8.71
C LYS A 124 -9.80 9.16 7.50
N GLU A 125 -8.49 9.04 7.30
CA GLU A 125 -7.74 9.60 6.16
C GLU A 125 -7.26 8.52 5.18
N LYS A 126 -6.86 7.34 5.65
CA LYS A 126 -6.48 6.21 4.80
C LYS A 126 -7.46 5.07 4.99
N LEU A 127 -7.93 4.48 3.89
CA LEU A 127 -8.74 3.27 3.95
C LEU A 127 -7.84 2.04 3.99
N VAL A 128 -7.99 1.25 5.03
CA VAL A 128 -7.20 0.06 5.33
C VAL A 128 -8.16 -1.10 5.52
N CYS A 129 -7.80 -2.27 5.01
CA CYS A 129 -8.52 -3.51 5.29
C CYS A 129 -7.75 -4.31 6.33
N ILE A 130 -8.45 -4.70 7.39
CA ILE A 130 -7.92 -5.49 8.48
C ILE A 130 -8.55 -6.89 8.41
N LYS A 131 -7.71 -7.92 8.46
CA LYS A 131 -8.10 -9.33 8.54
C LYS A 131 -7.85 -9.80 9.96
N LEU A 132 -8.90 -9.93 10.77
CA LEU A 132 -8.76 -10.25 12.19
C LEU A 132 -9.03 -11.73 12.52
N GLY A 133 -9.51 -12.53 11.56
CA GLY A 133 -9.79 -13.95 11.75
C GLY A 133 -10.93 -14.19 12.75
N ASN A 134 -10.82 -15.26 13.56
CA ASN A 134 -11.82 -15.89 14.46
C ASN A 134 -12.52 -15.00 15.52
N LEU A 135 -12.49 -13.67 15.40
CA LEU A 135 -13.19 -12.75 16.28
C LEU A 135 -14.70 -12.80 16.05
N LYS A 136 -15.44 -12.91 17.15
CA LYS A 136 -16.92 -12.91 17.12
C LYS A 136 -17.53 -11.53 17.28
N ARG A 137 -16.81 -10.59 17.92
CA ARG A 137 -17.34 -9.26 18.29
C ARG A 137 -16.29 -8.16 18.22
N ILE A 138 -16.68 -7.00 17.69
CA ILE A 138 -15.87 -5.78 17.64
C ILE A 138 -16.72 -4.56 18.03
N ASN A 139 -16.15 -3.66 18.81
CA ASN A 139 -16.85 -2.51 19.43
C ASN A 139 -18.14 -2.93 20.16
N GLY A 140 -18.12 -4.11 20.79
CA GLY A 140 -19.27 -4.69 21.48
C GLY A 140 -20.38 -5.24 20.57
N LYS A 141 -20.24 -5.18 19.24
CA LYS A 141 -21.21 -5.69 18.26
C LYS A 141 -20.74 -7.03 17.67
N GLU A 142 -21.67 -7.95 17.42
CA GLU A 142 -21.37 -9.19 16.68
C GLU A 142 -20.90 -8.87 15.26
N ILE A 143 -19.85 -9.56 14.80
CA ILE A 143 -19.47 -9.53 13.39
C ILE A 143 -20.49 -10.37 12.63
N ARG A 144 -21.13 -9.77 11.64
CA ARG A 144 -22.04 -10.46 10.72
C ARG A 144 -21.51 -10.26 9.33
N GLU A 145 -21.51 -11.33 8.54
CA GLU A 145 -21.20 -11.24 7.13
C GLU A 145 -22.24 -10.35 6.43
N ARG A 146 -21.75 -9.36 5.71
CA ARG A 146 -22.52 -8.44 4.87
C ARG A 146 -22.02 -8.57 3.44
N ASP A 147 -22.90 -8.30 2.50
CA ASP A 147 -22.49 -8.22 1.11
C ASP A 147 -21.53 -7.04 0.92
N VAL A 148 -20.29 -7.33 0.51
CA VAL A 148 -19.28 -6.30 0.20
C VAL A 148 -19.73 -5.34 -0.90
N ASN A 149 -20.70 -5.74 -1.73
CA ASN A 149 -21.26 -4.87 -2.76
C ASN A 149 -22.16 -3.76 -2.21
N GLU A 150 -22.62 -3.87 -0.95
CA GLU A 150 -23.35 -2.81 -0.25
C GLU A 150 -22.41 -1.81 0.45
N PHE A 151 -21.10 -2.05 0.39
CA PHE A 151 -20.11 -1.17 1.01
C PHE A 151 -20.05 0.19 0.33
N VAL A 152 -20.13 1.23 1.15
CA VAL A 152 -19.95 2.61 0.73
C VAL A 152 -18.69 3.14 1.39
N MET A 153 -17.69 3.48 0.56
CA MET A 153 -16.44 4.07 1.05
C MET A 153 -16.71 5.37 1.83
N PRO A 154 -16.04 5.58 2.97
CA PRO A 154 -16.09 6.87 3.67
C PRO A 154 -15.59 7.99 2.75
N THR A 155 -16.24 9.15 2.76
CA THR A 155 -15.89 10.26 1.86
C THR A 155 -14.72 11.12 2.35
N SER A 156 -14.17 10.84 3.53
CA SER A 156 -13.04 11.59 4.12
C SER A 156 -11.67 11.02 3.75
N ILE A 157 -11.62 9.82 3.17
CA ILE A 157 -10.35 9.15 2.86
C ILE A 157 -9.64 9.83 1.69
N THR A 158 -8.33 10.00 1.79
CA THR A 158 -7.45 10.59 0.78
C THR A 158 -6.56 9.55 0.11
N GLU A 159 -6.47 8.35 0.69
CA GLU A 159 -5.66 7.24 0.19
C GLU A 159 -6.36 5.90 0.45
N ILE A 160 -6.24 4.97 -0.50
CA ILE A 160 -6.58 3.56 -0.30
C ILE A 160 -5.26 2.80 -0.30
N THR A 161 -4.96 2.09 0.79
CA THR A 161 -3.64 1.49 1.00
C THR A 161 -3.42 0.26 0.13
N ASP A 162 -2.16 -0.18 0.12
CA ASP A 162 -1.73 -1.42 -0.52
C ASP A 162 -2.60 -2.60 -0.07
N GLY A 163 -3.02 -3.43 -1.03
CA GLY A 163 -3.80 -4.65 -0.80
C GLY A 163 -5.18 -4.48 -0.16
N CYS A 164 -5.72 -3.25 -0.02
CA CYS A 164 -6.96 -2.99 0.72
C CYS A 164 -8.16 -3.86 0.26
N PHE A 165 -8.28 -4.14 -1.03
CA PHE A 165 -9.29 -5.03 -1.61
C PHE A 165 -8.66 -6.29 -2.24
N GLU A 166 -7.41 -6.64 -1.91
CA GLU A 166 -6.75 -7.82 -2.48
C GLU A 166 -7.54 -9.10 -2.12
N GLY A 167 -7.86 -9.89 -3.14
CA GLY A 167 -8.66 -11.10 -3.02
C GLY A 167 -10.13 -10.83 -2.63
N CYS A 168 -10.66 -9.62 -2.87
CA CYS A 168 -12.07 -9.30 -2.67
C CYS A 168 -12.95 -9.97 -3.75
N MET A 169 -13.03 -11.30 -3.71
CA MET A 169 -13.69 -12.12 -4.71
C MET A 169 -15.17 -11.77 -4.95
N PRO A 170 -15.99 -11.35 -3.96
CA PRO A 170 -17.39 -11.01 -4.20
C PRO A 170 -17.62 -9.58 -4.73
N LEU A 171 -16.62 -8.70 -4.70
CA LEU A 171 -16.76 -7.30 -5.12
C LEU A 171 -17.01 -7.21 -6.63
N LYS A 172 -18.16 -6.67 -7.03
CA LYS A 172 -18.59 -6.50 -8.42
C LYS A 172 -18.36 -5.11 -8.96
N SER A 173 -18.56 -4.10 -8.12
CA SER A 173 -18.34 -2.71 -8.49
C SER A 173 -17.99 -1.87 -7.28
N ILE A 174 -17.21 -0.81 -7.50
CA ILE A 174 -16.86 0.11 -6.44
C ILE A 174 -16.72 1.55 -6.95
N ASN A 175 -17.16 2.49 -6.12
CA ASN A 175 -17.06 3.93 -6.39
C ASN A 175 -15.97 4.51 -5.48
N ILE A 176 -14.90 5.02 -6.07
CA ILE A 176 -13.82 5.66 -5.33
C ILE A 176 -14.22 7.12 -5.03
N PRO A 177 -14.21 7.59 -3.76
CA PRO A 177 -14.56 8.96 -3.40
C PRO A 177 -13.61 9.99 -4.03
N SER A 178 -14.14 11.15 -4.40
CA SER A 178 -13.37 12.26 -5.02
C SER A 178 -12.29 12.88 -4.13
N SER A 179 -12.27 12.52 -2.85
CA SER A 179 -11.20 12.87 -1.91
C SER A 179 -9.95 12.02 -2.09
N VAL A 180 -10.06 10.84 -2.71
CA VAL A 180 -8.93 9.91 -2.90
C VAL A 180 -7.97 10.44 -3.95
N SER A 181 -6.70 10.53 -3.57
CA SER A 181 -5.59 10.97 -4.41
C SER A 181 -4.64 9.85 -4.81
N LYS A 182 -4.65 8.74 -4.07
CA LYS A 182 -3.74 7.60 -4.21
C LYS A 182 -4.45 6.26 -3.99
N ILE A 183 -4.15 5.30 -4.86
CA ILE A 183 -4.55 3.90 -4.72
C ILE A 183 -3.27 3.05 -4.67
N GLY A 184 -3.13 2.25 -3.62
CA GLY A 184 -1.91 1.48 -3.32
C GLY A 184 -1.63 0.30 -4.25
N ASN A 185 -0.48 -0.33 -4.01
CA ASN A 185 -0.03 -1.53 -4.72
C ASN A 185 -0.99 -2.69 -4.49
N ARG A 186 -1.27 -3.48 -5.54
CA ARG A 186 -2.14 -4.68 -5.46
C ARG A 186 -3.52 -4.41 -4.86
N CYS A 187 -3.97 -3.16 -4.79
CA CYS A 187 -5.14 -2.76 -4.02
C CYS A 187 -6.39 -3.58 -4.39
N PHE A 188 -6.62 -3.84 -5.67
CA PHE A 188 -7.73 -4.67 -6.17
C PHE A 188 -7.25 -5.99 -6.78
N LYS A 189 -6.03 -6.45 -6.49
CA LYS A 189 -5.51 -7.70 -7.05
C LYS A 189 -6.44 -8.86 -6.72
N GLU A 190 -6.66 -9.77 -7.67
CA GLU A 190 -7.54 -10.94 -7.50
C GLU A 190 -9.00 -10.62 -7.13
N CYS A 191 -9.49 -9.41 -7.44
CA CYS A 191 -10.93 -9.12 -7.38
C CYS A 191 -11.66 -9.80 -8.55
N LYS A 192 -11.85 -11.12 -8.45
CA LYS A 192 -12.32 -11.96 -9.57
C LYS A 192 -13.71 -11.61 -10.09
N SER A 193 -14.58 -11.02 -9.27
CA SER A 193 -15.91 -10.58 -9.69
C SER A 193 -16.00 -9.10 -10.08
N LEU A 194 -14.92 -8.32 -9.97
CA LEU A 194 -14.98 -6.87 -10.21
C LEU A 194 -15.20 -6.62 -11.70
N ILE A 195 -16.37 -6.10 -12.05
CA ILE A 195 -16.80 -5.82 -13.44
C ILE A 195 -16.45 -4.38 -13.83
N SER A 196 -16.69 -3.45 -12.91
CA SER A 196 -16.51 -2.01 -13.16
C SER A 196 -16.04 -1.25 -11.93
N ILE A 197 -15.23 -0.23 -12.14
CA ILE A 197 -14.79 0.70 -11.08
C ILE A 197 -14.84 2.14 -11.58
N ASN A 198 -15.33 3.03 -10.72
CA ASN A 198 -15.36 4.47 -10.97
C ASN A 198 -14.22 5.13 -10.19
N ILE A 199 -13.28 5.72 -10.91
CA ILE A 199 -12.06 6.34 -10.41
C ILE A 199 -12.13 7.86 -10.66
N PRO A 200 -12.16 8.70 -9.61
CA PRO A 200 -12.27 10.13 -9.76
C PRO A 200 -10.97 10.73 -10.31
N THR A 201 -11.10 11.93 -10.89
CA THR A 201 -9.98 12.70 -11.45
C THR A 201 -8.94 13.13 -10.41
N SER A 202 -9.29 13.07 -9.13
CA SER A 202 -8.39 13.32 -7.99
C SER A 202 -7.30 12.26 -7.85
N VAL A 203 -7.54 11.03 -8.32
CA VAL A 203 -6.54 9.94 -8.24
C VAL A 203 -5.39 10.26 -9.20
N SER A 204 -4.23 10.52 -8.62
CA SER A 204 -3.00 10.90 -9.32
C SER A 204 -1.89 9.86 -9.20
N GLU A 205 -2.13 8.81 -8.42
CA GLU A 205 -1.17 7.74 -8.15
C GLU A 205 -1.85 6.37 -8.09
N PHE A 206 -1.26 5.42 -8.81
CA PHE A 206 -1.65 4.02 -8.85
C PHE A 206 -0.45 3.17 -8.47
N GLY A 207 -0.63 2.28 -7.50
CA GLY A 207 0.37 1.29 -7.16
C GLY A 207 0.50 0.22 -8.23
N CYS A 208 1.64 -0.46 -8.21
CA CYS A 208 1.94 -1.58 -9.08
C CYS A 208 0.90 -2.70 -8.90
N TRP A 209 0.51 -3.33 -10.03
CA TRP A 209 -0.39 -4.49 -10.06
C TRP A 209 -1.76 -4.25 -9.41
N CYS A 210 -2.21 -2.99 -9.32
CA CYS A 210 -3.44 -2.60 -8.64
C CYS A 210 -4.66 -3.44 -9.07
N PHE A 211 -4.78 -3.77 -10.36
CA PHE A 211 -5.87 -4.58 -10.92
C PHE A 211 -5.36 -5.90 -11.54
N SER A 212 -4.24 -6.42 -11.05
CA SER A 212 -3.73 -7.72 -11.51
C SER A 212 -4.72 -8.83 -11.19
N GLU A 213 -4.87 -9.79 -12.10
CA GLU A 213 -5.76 -10.95 -11.89
C GLU A 213 -7.22 -10.57 -11.61
N CYS A 214 -7.71 -9.49 -12.24
CA CYS A 214 -9.12 -9.11 -12.29
C CYS A 214 -9.75 -9.54 -13.63
N PRO A 215 -10.08 -10.83 -13.83
CA PRO A 215 -10.57 -11.34 -15.12
C PRO A 215 -11.90 -10.72 -15.57
N SER A 216 -12.73 -10.30 -14.63
CA SER A 216 -14.06 -9.75 -14.92
C SER A 216 -14.06 -8.25 -15.22
N LEU A 217 -12.94 -7.55 -14.99
CA LEU A 217 -12.89 -6.09 -15.10
C LEU A 217 -12.91 -5.68 -16.57
N THR A 218 -14.07 -5.22 -17.03
CA THR A 218 -14.33 -4.91 -18.44
C THR A 218 -14.57 -3.42 -18.69
N SER A 219 -14.86 -2.63 -17.65
CA SER A 219 -15.10 -1.20 -17.77
C SER A 219 -14.46 -0.41 -16.63
N ILE A 220 -13.87 0.74 -16.94
CA ILE A 220 -13.41 1.73 -15.96
C ILE A 220 -14.00 3.09 -16.34
N ASP A 221 -14.47 3.85 -15.37
CA ASP A 221 -14.77 5.27 -15.54
C ASP A 221 -13.68 6.11 -14.85
N ILE A 222 -12.94 6.91 -15.63
CA ILE A 222 -11.79 7.71 -15.20
C ILE A 222 -11.61 8.97 -16.08
N GLY A 223 -11.60 10.15 -15.47
CA GLY A 223 -11.70 11.41 -16.24
C GLY A 223 -10.41 11.90 -16.93
N ASN A 224 -9.22 11.45 -16.52
CA ASN A 224 -7.92 12.02 -16.96
C ASN A 224 -7.11 11.09 -17.88
N VAL A 225 -7.76 10.37 -18.79
CA VAL A 225 -7.09 9.47 -19.76
C VAL A 225 -6.26 10.28 -20.76
N GLN A 226 -4.97 9.97 -20.85
CA GLN A 226 -4.03 10.58 -21.79
C GLN A 226 -3.77 9.67 -22.99
N PHE A 227 -3.60 8.37 -22.74
CA PHE A 227 -3.23 7.41 -23.78
C PHE A 227 -3.66 5.99 -23.39
N ILE A 228 -3.84 5.13 -24.38
CA ILE A 228 -4.15 3.72 -24.19
C ILE A 228 -3.26 2.90 -25.12
N SER A 229 -2.43 2.03 -24.55
CA SER A 229 -1.68 1.02 -25.29
C SER A 229 -2.33 -0.35 -25.16
N GLU A 230 -1.74 -1.36 -25.80
CA GLU A 230 -2.16 -2.77 -25.64
C GLU A 230 -2.16 -3.20 -24.16
N ASP A 231 -1.10 -2.85 -23.43
CA ASP A 231 -0.94 -3.32 -22.04
C ASP A 231 -1.44 -2.35 -20.95
N ARG A 232 -1.67 -1.05 -21.27
CA ARG A 232 -1.80 0.00 -20.23
C ARG A 232 -2.69 1.17 -20.64
N VAL A 233 -3.47 1.66 -19.69
CA VAL A 233 -4.11 3.00 -19.74
C VAL A 233 -3.19 3.98 -19.04
N PHE A 234 -2.79 5.05 -19.70
CA PHE A 234 -2.03 6.15 -19.10
C PHE A 234 -2.96 7.30 -18.76
N VAL A 235 -2.87 7.79 -17.54
CA VAL A 235 -3.69 8.86 -16.99
C VAL A 235 -2.86 9.88 -16.26
N GLY A 236 -3.31 11.12 -16.19
CA GLY A 236 -2.64 12.15 -15.37
C GLY A 236 -2.67 13.55 -15.95
N LYS A 237 -2.50 14.55 -15.08
CA LYS A 237 -2.39 15.98 -15.45
C LYS A 237 -1.00 16.53 -15.17
N GLU A 238 -0.54 16.41 -13.92
CA GLU A 238 0.80 16.84 -13.47
C GLU A 238 1.69 15.66 -13.08
N LYS A 239 1.08 14.54 -12.69
CA LYS A 239 1.75 13.24 -12.47
C LYS A 239 1.16 12.24 -13.45
N LEU A 240 1.99 11.58 -14.24
CA LEU A 240 1.59 10.51 -15.14
C LEU A 240 1.58 9.19 -14.37
N ALA A 241 0.49 8.44 -14.46
CA ALA A 241 0.36 7.11 -13.89
C ALA A 241 -0.26 6.16 -14.93
N SER A 242 -0.23 4.86 -14.64
CA SER A 242 -0.75 3.85 -15.55
C SER A 242 -1.58 2.80 -14.84
N ILE A 243 -2.53 2.22 -15.57
CA ILE A 243 -3.37 1.11 -15.15
C ILE A 243 -3.14 -0.04 -16.13
N PRO A 244 -2.68 -1.22 -15.68
CA PRO A 244 -2.56 -2.39 -16.56
C PRO A 244 -3.91 -2.80 -17.17
N ILE A 245 -3.92 -3.09 -18.46
CA ILE A 245 -5.05 -3.59 -19.23
C ILE A 245 -4.85 -5.09 -19.40
N ASN A 246 -5.65 -5.89 -18.68
CA ASN A 246 -5.69 -7.33 -18.89
C ASN A 246 -6.94 -7.75 -19.68
N ASN A 247 -8.11 -7.19 -19.34
CA ASN A 247 -9.41 -7.59 -19.91
C ASN A 247 -10.34 -6.40 -20.21
N LEU A 248 -9.79 -5.18 -20.19
CA LEU A 248 -10.59 -3.97 -20.26
C LEU A 248 -11.15 -3.78 -21.68
N LYS A 249 -12.46 -3.59 -21.80
CA LYS A 249 -13.16 -3.42 -23.09
C LYS A 249 -13.61 -1.98 -23.30
N ARG A 250 -13.88 -1.25 -22.22
CA ARG A 250 -14.44 0.10 -22.26
C ARG A 250 -13.77 1.01 -21.23
N ILE A 251 -13.60 2.28 -21.61
CA ILE A 251 -13.22 3.37 -20.71
C ILE A 251 -14.21 4.51 -20.90
N ASN A 252 -14.75 5.04 -19.79
CA ASN A 252 -15.76 6.12 -19.77
C ASN A 252 -16.95 5.79 -20.68
N GLY A 253 -17.38 4.53 -20.65
CA GLY A 253 -18.45 4.02 -21.50
C GLY A 253 -18.12 3.94 -22.99
N ARG A 254 -16.86 4.12 -23.43
CA ARG A 254 -16.44 4.04 -24.85
C ARG A 254 -15.54 2.82 -25.09
N PRO A 255 -15.65 2.11 -26.23
CA PRO A 255 -14.75 1.01 -26.58
C PRO A 255 -13.29 1.48 -26.65
N ILE A 256 -12.37 0.63 -26.18
CA ILE A 256 -10.93 0.90 -26.27
C ILE A 256 -10.43 0.64 -27.68
N ARG A 257 -9.57 1.53 -28.17
CA ARG A 257 -8.72 1.31 -29.34
C ARG A 257 -7.28 1.43 -28.86
N GLU A 258 -6.58 0.31 -28.86
CA GLU A 258 -5.18 0.23 -28.45
C GLU A 258 -4.30 0.95 -29.46
N ARG A 259 -3.20 1.53 -28.97
CA ARG A 259 -2.20 2.23 -29.78
C ARG A 259 -0.82 1.69 -29.46
N ASP A 260 0.09 1.79 -30.43
CA ASP A 260 1.49 1.44 -30.18
C ASP A 260 2.07 2.39 -29.13
N ILE A 261 2.57 1.83 -28.02
CA ILE A 261 3.18 2.61 -26.94
C ILE A 261 4.38 3.44 -27.41
N ASN A 262 5.03 3.04 -28.51
CA ASN A 262 6.14 3.79 -29.10
C ASN A 262 5.69 5.11 -29.76
N GLU A 263 4.40 5.29 -30.03
CA GLU A 263 3.82 6.57 -30.50
C GLU A 263 3.41 7.48 -29.35
N PHE A 264 3.50 7.02 -28.10
CA PHE A 264 3.07 7.80 -26.96
C PHE A 264 4.05 8.95 -26.67
N VAL A 265 3.51 10.17 -26.71
CA VAL A 265 4.21 11.38 -26.30
C VAL A 265 3.72 11.81 -24.93
N ILE A 266 4.63 11.91 -23.97
CA ILE A 266 4.31 12.42 -22.63
C ILE A 266 3.95 13.91 -22.74
N PRO A 267 2.74 14.33 -22.32
CA PRO A 267 2.34 15.73 -22.39
C PRO A 267 3.25 16.65 -21.55
N THR A 268 3.49 17.87 -22.03
CA THR A 268 4.33 18.87 -21.33
C THR A 268 3.73 19.40 -20.02
N SER A 269 2.47 19.06 -19.70
CA SER A 269 1.87 19.33 -18.40
C SER A 269 2.40 18.39 -17.30
N ILE A 270 2.97 17.24 -17.67
CA ILE A 270 3.50 16.27 -16.74
C ILE A 270 4.80 16.80 -16.12
N ARG A 271 4.86 16.78 -14.79
CA ARG A 271 6.01 17.14 -13.95
C ARG A 271 6.68 15.91 -13.34
N LYS A 272 5.93 14.83 -13.14
CA LYS A 272 6.41 13.60 -12.52
C LYS A 272 5.89 12.40 -13.29
N ILE A 273 6.74 11.42 -13.56
CA ILE A 273 6.30 10.11 -14.03
C ILE A 273 6.23 9.20 -12.81
N GLY A 274 5.06 8.61 -12.55
CA GLY A 274 4.78 7.85 -11.34
C GLY A 274 5.47 6.49 -11.28
N ASP A 275 5.40 5.87 -10.11
CA ASP A 275 6.01 4.59 -9.84
C ASP A 275 5.39 3.50 -10.75
N GLY A 276 6.25 2.66 -11.33
CA GLY A 276 5.84 1.57 -12.24
C GLY A 276 5.06 2.00 -13.48
N CYS A 277 5.06 3.29 -13.87
CA CYS A 277 4.20 3.83 -14.93
C CYS A 277 4.38 3.15 -16.29
N PHE A 278 5.60 2.75 -16.63
CA PHE A 278 5.94 1.99 -17.83
C PHE A 278 6.49 0.60 -17.50
N LYS A 279 6.32 0.12 -16.27
CA LYS A 279 6.88 -1.19 -15.86
C LYS A 279 6.43 -2.30 -16.81
N GLY A 280 7.31 -3.18 -17.25
CA GLY A 280 6.96 -4.31 -18.11
C GLY A 280 6.42 -3.94 -19.49
N CYS A 281 6.52 -2.67 -19.94
CA CYS A 281 6.25 -2.29 -21.32
C CYS A 281 7.33 -2.87 -22.24
N SER A 282 7.30 -4.18 -22.45
CA SER A 282 8.36 -4.94 -23.12
C SER A 282 8.53 -4.57 -24.60
N SER A 283 7.49 -4.01 -25.23
CA SER A 283 7.51 -3.47 -26.59
C SER A 283 8.02 -2.03 -26.70
N LEU A 284 8.25 -1.33 -25.58
CA LEU A 284 8.75 0.05 -25.57
C LEU A 284 10.22 0.08 -26.01
N LYS A 285 10.50 0.66 -27.18
CA LYS A 285 11.85 0.77 -27.78
C LYS A 285 12.50 2.10 -27.48
N SER A 286 11.71 3.16 -27.43
CA SER A 286 12.14 4.52 -27.16
C SER A 286 11.01 5.33 -26.55
N ILE A 287 11.36 6.28 -25.69
CA ILE A 287 10.42 7.25 -25.15
C ILE A 287 11.10 8.61 -24.96
N ASN A 288 10.38 9.69 -25.27
CA ASN A 288 10.87 11.03 -25.03
C ASN A 288 10.35 11.55 -23.69
N ILE A 289 11.27 11.82 -22.75
CA ILE A 289 10.94 12.46 -21.47
C ILE A 289 11.04 13.98 -21.67
N PRO A 290 9.92 14.73 -21.58
CA PRO A 290 9.95 16.18 -21.78
C PRO A 290 10.69 16.88 -20.64
N SER A 291 11.27 18.04 -20.92
CA SER A 291 11.99 18.88 -19.93
C SER A 291 11.11 19.41 -18.79
N SER A 292 9.80 19.24 -18.89
CA SER A 292 8.86 19.50 -17.80
C SER A 292 8.95 18.48 -16.66
N VAL A 293 9.47 17.28 -16.93
CA VAL A 293 9.58 16.20 -15.92
C VAL A 293 10.80 16.45 -15.03
N SER A 294 10.55 16.48 -13.72
CA SER A 294 11.57 16.62 -12.69
C SER A 294 11.82 15.36 -11.86
N LYS A 295 10.89 14.40 -11.88
CA LYS A 295 11.01 13.14 -11.13
C LYS A 295 10.52 11.94 -11.94
N LEU A 296 11.30 10.86 -11.88
CA LEU A 296 10.92 9.51 -12.31
C LEU A 296 10.68 8.66 -11.07
N GLY A 297 9.56 7.94 -11.04
CA GLY A 297 9.16 7.09 -9.93
C GLY A 297 9.95 5.80 -9.81
N ASP A 298 9.73 5.09 -8.70
CA ASP A 298 10.33 3.78 -8.45
C ASP A 298 9.82 2.79 -9.50
N ASN A 299 10.70 1.90 -9.98
CA ASN A 299 10.37 0.91 -11.01
C ASN A 299 9.76 1.50 -12.30
N CYS A 300 9.86 2.82 -12.56
CA CYS A 300 9.09 3.51 -13.60
C CYS A 300 9.21 2.87 -14.99
N PHE A 301 10.41 2.46 -15.40
CA PHE A 301 10.68 1.75 -16.67
C PHE A 301 11.19 0.32 -16.43
N SER A 302 11.04 -0.23 -15.22
CA SER A 302 11.51 -1.58 -14.91
C SER A 302 10.93 -2.59 -15.91
N GLU A 303 11.70 -3.59 -16.33
CA GLU A 303 11.30 -4.65 -17.26
C GLU A 303 10.91 -4.15 -18.68
N CYS A 304 11.28 -2.93 -19.08
CA CYS A 304 11.18 -2.47 -20.48
C CYS A 304 12.32 -3.08 -21.32
N SER A 305 12.27 -4.38 -21.55
CA SER A 305 13.36 -5.17 -22.15
C SER A 305 13.74 -4.78 -23.59
N SER A 306 12.88 -4.06 -24.32
CA SER A 306 13.19 -3.49 -25.64
C SER A 306 13.80 -2.08 -25.60
N LEU A 307 13.80 -1.40 -24.45
CA LEU A 307 14.30 -0.04 -24.30
C LEU A 307 15.83 -0.05 -24.32
N LYS A 308 16.40 0.29 -25.49
CA LYS A 308 17.85 0.23 -25.74
C LYS A 308 18.60 1.47 -25.29
N SER A 309 17.98 2.63 -25.39
CA SER A 309 18.52 3.90 -24.95
C SER A 309 17.37 4.82 -24.55
N ILE A 310 17.65 5.74 -23.64
CA ILE A 310 16.69 6.75 -23.21
C ILE A 310 17.43 8.04 -22.88
N ASN A 311 16.91 9.16 -23.37
CA ASN A 311 17.43 10.47 -23.03
C ASN A 311 16.76 10.97 -21.74
N ILE A 312 17.54 11.08 -20.66
CA ILE A 312 17.08 11.64 -19.39
C ILE A 312 17.39 13.15 -19.41
N PRO A 313 16.40 14.06 -19.49
CA PRO A 313 16.69 15.49 -19.55
C PRO A 313 17.35 16.00 -18.26
N SER A 314 18.04 17.14 -18.35
CA SER A 314 18.70 17.79 -17.21
C SER A 314 17.72 18.27 -16.13
N SER A 315 16.44 18.39 -16.47
CA SER A 315 15.36 18.73 -15.55
C SER A 315 15.06 17.64 -14.53
N VAL A 316 15.38 16.37 -14.84
CA VAL A 316 15.17 15.24 -13.93
C VAL A 316 16.18 15.34 -12.79
N LYS A 317 15.67 15.60 -11.60
CA LYS A 317 16.44 15.75 -10.35
C LYS A 317 16.37 14.52 -9.47
N CYS A 318 15.33 13.70 -9.63
CA CYS A 318 15.10 12.51 -8.82
C CYS A 318 14.75 11.33 -9.73
N ILE A 319 15.43 10.20 -9.54
CA ILE A 319 15.15 8.93 -10.21
C ILE A 319 14.85 7.88 -9.14
N GLY A 320 13.73 7.18 -9.29
CA GLY A 320 13.28 6.17 -8.35
C GLY A 320 14.15 4.91 -8.34
N ASP A 321 13.97 4.09 -7.31
CA ASP A 321 14.71 2.85 -7.13
C ASP A 321 14.32 1.86 -8.21
N GLU A 322 15.30 1.13 -8.75
CA GLU A 322 15.09 0.16 -9.84
C GLU A 322 14.38 0.75 -11.08
N CYS A 323 14.42 2.07 -11.27
CA CYS A 323 13.70 2.77 -12.34
C CYS A 323 13.96 2.19 -13.73
N PHE A 324 15.17 1.70 -14.01
CA PHE A 324 15.54 1.07 -15.29
C PHE A 324 15.97 -0.40 -15.15
N SER A 325 15.61 -1.05 -14.03
CA SER A 325 15.96 -2.45 -13.78
C SER A 325 15.42 -3.36 -14.89
N GLY A 326 16.29 -4.13 -15.54
CA GLY A 326 15.90 -5.03 -16.65
C GLY A 326 15.73 -4.34 -18.01
N CYS A 327 16.12 -3.06 -18.13
CA CYS A 327 16.25 -2.37 -19.42
C CYS A 327 17.61 -2.65 -20.05
N LYS A 328 17.69 -2.61 -21.39
CA LYS A 328 18.98 -2.74 -22.09
C LYS A 328 19.90 -1.53 -21.90
N CYS A 329 19.33 -0.36 -21.60
CA CYS A 329 20.09 0.86 -21.30
C CYS A 329 20.60 0.95 -19.86
N GLU A 330 20.29 -0.01 -18.98
CA GLU A 330 20.57 0.10 -17.54
C GLU A 330 22.05 0.34 -17.22
N GLU A 331 22.95 -0.46 -17.83
CA GLU A 331 24.39 -0.35 -17.60
C GLU A 331 24.97 0.97 -18.13
N GLU A 332 24.47 1.47 -19.27
CA GLU A 332 24.89 2.77 -19.80
C GLU A 332 24.51 3.91 -18.83
N LEU A 333 23.28 3.88 -18.31
CA LEU A 333 22.78 4.89 -17.37
C LEU A 333 23.50 4.85 -16.02
N LYS A 334 23.89 3.66 -15.52
CA LYS A 334 24.70 3.53 -14.30
C LYS A 334 26.09 4.16 -14.45
N ASN A 335 26.66 4.12 -15.65
CA ASN A 335 27.98 4.70 -15.95
C ASN A 335 27.94 6.21 -16.22
N ASP A 336 26.75 6.81 -16.42
CA ASP A 336 26.60 8.26 -16.55
C ASP A 336 26.82 8.95 -15.19
N LYS A 337 27.86 9.79 -15.11
CA LYS A 337 28.26 10.50 -13.87
C LYS A 337 27.17 11.42 -13.31
N ARG A 338 26.32 12.01 -14.16
CA ARG A 338 25.23 12.88 -13.72
C ARG A 338 24.10 12.02 -13.15
N ILE A 339 23.74 10.94 -13.83
CA ILE A 339 22.67 10.04 -13.41
C ILE A 339 23.06 9.28 -12.13
N GLY A 340 24.30 8.79 -12.04
CA GLY A 340 24.82 8.16 -10.83
C GLY A 340 24.71 9.05 -9.59
N LYS A 341 24.94 10.36 -9.71
CA LYS A 341 24.76 11.32 -8.60
C LYS A 341 23.30 11.47 -8.17
N ILE A 342 22.36 11.39 -9.10
CA ILE A 342 20.91 11.48 -8.80
C ILE A 342 20.46 10.27 -7.97
N TYR A 343 20.96 9.07 -8.27
CA TYR A 343 20.69 7.88 -7.44
C TYR A 343 21.27 8.03 -6.02
N ILE A 344 22.45 8.63 -5.88
CA ILE A 344 23.13 8.80 -4.57
C ILE A 344 22.41 9.84 -3.69
N GLN A 345 21.93 10.95 -4.26
CA GLN A 345 21.20 11.99 -3.52
C GLN A 345 19.91 11.47 -2.87
N LYS A 346 19.33 10.39 -3.42
CA LYS A 346 18.13 9.76 -2.87
C LYS A 346 18.37 9.11 -1.49
N GLY A 347 19.58 8.64 -1.23
CA GLY A 347 19.97 8.07 0.07
C GLY A 347 20.07 9.09 1.20
N GLU A 348 20.11 10.40 0.88
CA GLU A 348 20.17 11.50 1.85
C GLU A 348 18.80 12.15 2.12
N GLU A 349 17.78 11.88 1.29
CA GLU A 349 16.39 12.37 1.49
C GLU A 349 15.45 11.33 2.13
N SER A 350 15.93 10.11 2.38
CA SER A 350 15.15 8.99 2.94
C SER A 350 15.65 8.54 4.33
N ASP A 351 15.87 9.48 5.24
CA ASP A 351 16.36 9.19 6.61
C ASP A 351 15.51 9.79 7.75
#